data_AF-A0A2K0UHD2-F1
#
_entry.id   AF-A0A2K0UHD2-F1
#
_cell.length_a   1.000
_cell.length_b   1.000
_cell.length_c   1.000
_cell.angle_alpha   90.00
_cell.angle_beta   90.00
_cell.angle_gamma   90.00
#
_symmetry.space_group_name_H-M   'P 1'
#
loop_
_entity.id
_entity.type
_entity.pdbx_description
1 polymer ?
#
loop_
_entity_poly.entity_id
_entity_poly.type
_entity_poly.pdbx_seq_one_letter_code
_entity_poly.pdbx_strand_id
1 'polypeptide(L)'
;MLQKALALLGESRRETKRLQEALKEQMEMTSDPKEAVARHEETVQELGRQMVEIKEQMTEELQQVREQLETIATSATDGPQRSYADATRLTPFPLQVNSGTSNPAAPPSPIGALYCTIDVSRTEGDDARCSAGAIRTTVEGGVRSELDNPTWRWRAVTRDPKNPHRIRITCRDESEYEEVVKRMGKRS
;
A
#
# COMPACT_ATOMS: atom_id res chain seq x y z
N MET A 1 -30.62 -79.99 -1.75
CA MET A 1 -29.62 -79.37 -0.84
C MET A 1 -28.42 -78.84 -1.63
N LEU A 2 -27.70 -79.68 -2.40
CA LEU A 2 -26.50 -79.30 -3.16
C LEU A 2 -26.67 -78.11 -4.14
N GLN A 3 -27.77 -78.05 -4.90
CA GLN A 3 -28.01 -76.96 -5.85
C GLN A 3 -28.14 -75.58 -5.16
N LYS A 4 -28.76 -75.53 -3.98
CA LYS A 4 -28.88 -74.29 -3.19
C LYS A 4 -27.51 -73.84 -2.69
N ALA A 5 -26.66 -74.76 -2.25
CA ALA A 5 -25.30 -74.46 -1.83
C ALA A 5 -24.44 -73.93 -3.00
N LEU A 6 -24.57 -74.50 -4.20
CA LEU A 6 -23.88 -74.00 -5.40
C LEU A 6 -24.36 -72.61 -5.81
N ALA A 7 -25.66 -72.33 -5.72
CA ALA A 7 -26.21 -71.01 -6.00
C ALA A 7 -25.65 -69.95 -5.03
N LEU A 8 -25.62 -70.27 -3.72
CA LEU A 8 -25.06 -69.41 -2.67
C LEU A 8 -23.56 -69.16 -2.86
N LEU A 9 -22.79 -70.18 -3.24
CA LEU A 9 -21.36 -70.04 -3.57
C LEU A 9 -21.15 -69.13 -4.80
N GLY A 10 -21.97 -69.28 -5.83
CA GLY A 10 -21.94 -68.42 -7.00
C GLY A 10 -22.29 -66.96 -6.68
N GLU A 11 -23.23 -66.74 -5.76
CA GLU A 11 -23.62 -65.43 -5.28
C GLU A 11 -22.55 -64.78 -4.40
N SER A 12 -22.01 -65.53 -3.42
CA SER A 12 -20.89 -65.09 -2.60
C SER A 12 -19.69 -64.68 -3.46
N ARG A 13 -19.33 -65.47 -4.48
CA ARG A 13 -18.24 -65.12 -5.40
C ARG A 13 -18.50 -63.83 -6.18
N ARG A 14 -19.74 -63.60 -6.63
CA ARG A 14 -20.13 -62.36 -7.31
C ARG A 14 -20.01 -61.17 -6.38
N GLU A 15 -20.45 -61.32 -5.14
CA GLU A 15 -20.40 -60.27 -4.13
C GLU A 15 -18.96 -59.93 -3.73
N THR A 16 -18.10 -60.94 -3.52
CA THR A 16 -16.67 -60.72 -3.27
C THR A 16 -16.01 -59.97 -4.42
N LYS A 17 -16.38 -60.27 -5.67
CA LYS A 17 -15.85 -59.55 -6.85
C LYS A 17 -16.28 -58.08 -6.86
N ARG A 18 -17.55 -57.78 -6.55
CA ARG A 18 -18.04 -56.40 -6.43
C ARG A 18 -17.32 -55.63 -5.33
N LEU A 19 -17.14 -56.25 -4.17
CA LEU A 19 -16.41 -55.64 -3.05
C LEU A 19 -14.95 -55.36 -3.40
N GLN A 20 -14.29 -56.27 -4.14
CA GLN A 20 -12.93 -56.07 -4.61
C GLN A 20 -12.81 -54.90 -5.60
N GLU A 21 -13.77 -54.77 -6.52
CA GLU A 21 -13.84 -53.66 -7.47
C GLU A 21 -14.07 -52.33 -6.73
N ALA A 22 -15.02 -52.28 -5.80
CA ALA A 22 -15.29 -51.10 -4.98
C ALA A 22 -14.10 -50.69 -4.11
N LEU A 23 -13.37 -51.65 -3.53
CA LEU A 23 -12.17 -51.36 -2.75
C LEU A 23 -11.05 -50.78 -3.63
N LYS A 24 -10.89 -51.29 -4.84
CA LYS A 24 -9.90 -50.77 -5.80
C LYS A 24 -10.24 -49.33 -6.20
N GLU A 25 -11.50 -49.07 -6.52
CA GLU A 25 -11.98 -47.72 -6.84
C GLU A 25 -11.82 -46.76 -5.65
N GLN A 26 -12.12 -47.21 -4.43
CA GLN A 26 -11.88 -46.42 -3.23
C GLN A 26 -10.39 -46.09 -3.03
N MET A 27 -9.48 -47.04 -3.31
CA MET A 27 -8.04 -46.79 -3.21
C MET A 27 -7.56 -45.76 -4.24
N GLU A 28 -8.07 -45.81 -5.47
CA GLU A 28 -7.77 -44.85 -6.54
C GLU A 28 -8.31 -43.46 -6.20
N MET A 29 -9.58 -43.36 -5.79
CA MET A 29 -10.16 -42.09 -5.34
C MET A 29 -9.47 -41.52 -4.09
N THR A 30 -8.79 -42.35 -3.29
CA THR A 30 -8.03 -41.89 -2.11
C THR A 30 -6.59 -41.49 -2.46
N SER A 31 -6.02 -41.99 -3.57
CA SER A 31 -4.68 -41.58 -4.02
C SER A 31 -4.67 -40.17 -4.60
N ASP A 32 -5.70 -39.81 -5.37
CA ASP A 32 -5.82 -38.49 -6.01
C ASP A 32 -5.78 -37.32 -5.01
N PRO A 33 -6.59 -37.30 -3.91
CA PRO A 33 -6.52 -36.23 -2.93
C PRO A 33 -5.19 -36.24 -2.17
N LYS A 34 -4.55 -37.39 -1.95
CA LYS A 34 -3.22 -37.45 -1.33
C LYS A 34 -2.16 -36.77 -2.20
N GLU A 35 -2.20 -37.01 -3.51
CA GLU A 35 -1.29 -36.35 -4.45
C GLU A 35 -1.57 -34.84 -4.53
N ALA A 36 -2.84 -34.44 -4.60
CA ALA A 36 -3.22 -33.04 -4.60
C ALA A 36 -2.76 -32.31 -3.32
N VAL A 37 -2.89 -32.95 -2.16
CA VAL A 37 -2.39 -32.42 -0.88
C VAL A 37 -0.87 -32.29 -0.89
N ALA A 38 -0.14 -33.30 -1.38
CA ALA A 38 1.33 -33.23 -1.46
C ALA A 38 1.80 -32.08 -2.36
N ARG A 39 1.15 -31.88 -3.52
CA ARG A 39 1.41 -30.74 -4.41
C ARG A 39 1.12 -29.41 -3.73
N HIS A 40 0.02 -29.31 -3.00
CA HIS A 40 -0.30 -28.09 -2.26
C HIS A 40 0.71 -27.82 -1.14
N GLU A 41 1.13 -28.83 -0.40
CA GLU A 41 2.13 -28.69 0.67
C GLU A 41 3.47 -28.18 0.12
N GLU A 42 3.91 -28.69 -1.03
CA GLU A 42 5.10 -28.18 -1.73
C GLU A 42 4.96 -26.69 -2.11
N THR A 43 3.81 -26.29 -2.68
CA THR A 43 3.59 -24.87 -3.04
C THR A 43 3.58 -23.95 -1.82
N VAL A 44 3.02 -24.40 -0.70
CA VAL A 44 2.99 -23.64 0.56
C VAL A 44 4.39 -23.51 1.13
N GLN A 45 5.19 -24.58 1.08
CA GLN A 45 6.57 -24.56 1.54
C GLN A 45 7.45 -23.62 0.70
N GLU A 46 7.31 -23.67 -0.62
CA GLU A 46 8.02 -22.78 -1.54
C GLU A 46 7.66 -21.31 -1.29
N LEU A 47 6.37 -20.99 -1.18
CA LEU A 47 5.92 -19.64 -0.86
C LEU A 47 6.43 -19.18 0.51
N GLY A 48 6.44 -20.08 1.50
CA GLY A 48 7.01 -19.82 2.82
C GLY A 48 8.50 -19.48 2.76
N ARG A 49 9.28 -20.20 1.93
CA ARG A 49 10.70 -19.90 1.70
C ARG A 49 10.89 -18.52 1.08
N GLN A 50 10.15 -18.23 0.01
CA GLN A 50 10.22 -16.92 -0.67
C GLN A 50 9.85 -15.77 0.27
N MET A 51 8.85 -15.95 1.14
CA MET A 51 8.46 -14.93 2.10
C MET A 51 9.57 -14.64 3.12
N VAL A 52 10.30 -15.66 3.57
CA VAL A 52 11.45 -15.48 4.47
C VAL A 52 12.58 -14.74 3.75
N GLU A 53 12.91 -15.15 2.52
CA GLU A 53 13.96 -14.52 1.72
C GLU A 53 13.66 -13.03 1.44
N ILE A 54 12.43 -12.71 1.01
CA ILE A 54 12.00 -11.32 0.78
C ILE A 54 12.05 -10.51 2.07
N LYS A 55 11.67 -11.11 3.20
CA LYS A 55 11.73 -10.45 4.50
C LYS A 55 13.17 -10.13 4.89
N GLU A 56 14.08 -11.08 4.74
CA GLU A 56 15.51 -10.91 5.03
C GLU A 56 16.09 -9.80 4.14
N GLN A 57 15.87 -9.87 2.83
CA GLN A 57 16.29 -8.84 1.89
C GLN A 57 15.75 -7.46 2.27
N MET A 58 14.46 -7.35 2.59
CA MET A 58 13.85 -6.10 3.03
C MET A 58 14.47 -5.56 4.32
N THR A 59 14.81 -6.44 5.27
CA THR A 59 15.48 -6.02 6.51
C THR A 59 16.89 -5.50 6.27
N GLU A 60 17.64 -6.11 5.35
CA GLU A 60 18.98 -5.67 4.96
C GLU A 60 18.91 -4.30 4.28
N GLU A 61 18.01 -4.11 3.31
CA GLU A 61 17.80 -2.83 2.63
C GLU A 61 17.39 -1.72 3.62
N LEU A 62 16.49 -2.01 4.56
CA LEU A 62 16.11 -1.05 5.61
C LEU A 62 17.28 -0.69 6.53
N GLN A 63 18.15 -1.65 6.82
CA GLN A 63 19.35 -1.39 7.62
C GLN A 63 20.36 -0.54 6.84
N GLN A 64 20.59 -0.86 5.57
CA GLN A 64 21.47 -0.09 4.69
C GLN A 64 21.01 1.38 4.55
N VAL A 65 19.72 1.61 4.33
CA VAL A 65 19.15 2.97 4.24
C VAL A 65 19.34 3.73 5.56
N ARG A 66 19.20 3.04 6.71
CA ARG A 66 19.44 3.64 8.02
C ARG A 66 20.89 4.07 8.20
N GLU A 67 21.83 3.19 7.85
CA GLU A 67 23.27 3.47 7.93
C GLU A 67 23.68 4.62 7.01
N GLN A 68 23.13 4.67 5.79
CA GLN A 68 23.34 5.80 4.87
C GLN A 68 22.83 7.11 5.46
N LEU A 69 21.64 7.10 6.08
CA LEU A 69 21.07 8.29 6.70
C LEU A 69 21.91 8.79 7.88
N GLU A 70 22.46 7.88 8.69
CA GLU A 70 23.35 8.21 9.80
C GLU A 70 24.68 8.81 9.32
N THR A 71 25.23 8.30 8.21
CA THR A 71 26.43 8.85 7.57
C THR A 71 26.20 10.28 7.04
N ILE A 72 25.02 10.55 6.46
CA ILE A 72 24.64 11.90 6.01
C ILE A 72 24.45 12.82 7.20
N ALA A 73 23.82 12.35 8.29
CA ALA A 73 23.60 13.15 9.48
C ALA A 73 24.93 13.54 10.17
N THR A 74 25.88 12.60 10.29
CA THR A 74 27.19 12.85 10.91
C THR A 74 28.06 13.80 10.09
N SER A 75 28.11 13.62 8.76
CA SER A 75 28.82 14.54 7.87
C SER A 75 28.22 15.95 7.82
N ALA A 76 26.90 16.10 8.03
CA ALA A 76 26.26 17.41 8.16
C ALA A 76 26.60 18.13 9.48
N THR A 77 26.88 17.40 10.55
CA THR A 77 27.28 17.96 11.86
C THR A 77 28.78 18.20 12.02
N ASP A 78 29.64 17.50 11.25
CA ASP A 78 31.11 17.60 11.34
C ASP A 78 31.73 18.60 10.35
N GLY A 79 30.91 19.23 9.49
CA GLY A 79 31.36 20.32 8.64
C GLY A 79 31.81 21.53 9.46
N PRO A 80 32.91 22.23 9.11
CA PRO A 80 33.32 23.44 9.81
C PRO A 80 32.12 24.38 9.92
N GLN A 81 31.74 24.73 11.15
CA GLN A 81 30.71 25.74 11.43
C GLN A 81 30.96 26.93 10.51
N ARG A 82 30.20 27.02 9.40
CA ARG A 82 30.28 28.13 8.47
C ARG A 82 29.67 29.32 9.20
N SER A 83 30.53 30.01 9.93
CA SER A 83 30.18 31.22 10.67
C SER A 83 29.60 32.22 9.68
N TYR A 84 28.37 32.66 9.96
CA TYR A 84 27.62 33.61 9.13
C TYR A 84 28.38 34.92 8.87
N ALA A 85 29.45 35.20 9.64
CA ALA A 85 30.29 36.38 9.52
C ALA A 85 31.27 36.35 8.31
N ASP A 86 31.52 35.19 7.70
CA ASP A 86 32.50 35.06 6.61
C ASP A 86 31.94 35.42 5.23
N ALA A 87 30.61 35.39 5.06
CA ALA A 87 29.95 35.77 3.81
C ALA A 87 30.03 37.28 3.50
N THR A 88 30.28 38.11 4.51
CA THR A 88 30.32 39.58 4.40
C THR A 88 31.72 40.17 4.19
N ARG A 89 32.78 39.34 4.11
CA ARG A 89 34.18 39.83 4.04
C ARG A 89 34.76 39.92 2.63
N LEU A 90 34.06 39.44 1.60
CA LEU A 90 34.48 39.63 0.22
C LEU A 90 34.08 41.02 -0.29
N THR A 91 34.95 41.99 -0.01
CA THR A 91 35.33 43.18 -0.81
C THR A 91 34.28 44.27 -1.14
N PRO A 92 34.53 45.55 -0.77
CA PRO A 92 33.71 46.70 -1.17
C PRO A 92 34.01 47.19 -2.61
N PHE A 93 32.97 47.24 -3.45
CA PHE A 93 32.57 48.25 -4.48
C PHE A 93 33.60 48.90 -5.45
N PRO A 94 33.24 49.16 -6.73
CA PRO A 94 32.29 50.24 -7.04
C PRO A 94 31.26 49.98 -8.17
N LEU A 95 30.04 50.47 -7.89
CA LEU A 95 29.12 51.21 -8.76
C LEU A 95 29.11 50.84 -10.26
N GLN A 96 28.05 50.12 -10.67
CA GLN A 96 27.41 50.42 -11.95
C GLN A 96 25.90 50.44 -11.77
N VAL A 97 25.36 51.65 -11.91
CA VAL A 97 23.95 51.97 -11.93
C VAL A 97 23.26 51.22 -13.07
N ASN A 98 22.18 50.50 -12.76
CA ASN A 98 20.93 50.73 -13.47
C ASN A 98 19.73 50.19 -12.68
N SER A 99 18.77 51.09 -12.55
CA SER A 99 17.52 50.97 -11.83
C SER A 99 16.65 49.81 -12.35
N GLY A 100 16.04 49.09 -11.41
CA GLY A 100 15.00 48.10 -11.66
C GLY A 100 14.41 47.59 -10.36
N THR A 101 13.47 48.35 -9.80
CA THR A 101 12.66 48.02 -8.62
C THR A 101 11.95 46.66 -8.77
N SER A 102 12.10 45.74 -7.80
CA SER A 102 11.00 44.89 -7.29
C SER A 102 11.38 44.02 -6.10
N ASN A 103 10.81 44.38 -4.95
CA ASN A 103 10.33 43.63 -3.79
C ASN A 103 11.07 42.40 -3.20
N PRO A 104 11.07 42.26 -1.85
CA PRO A 104 11.53 41.06 -1.17
C PRO A 104 10.66 39.86 -1.55
N ALA A 105 11.33 38.75 -1.87
CA ALA A 105 10.72 37.51 -2.31
C ALA A 105 9.65 37.02 -1.32
N ALA A 106 8.42 36.90 -1.82
CA ALA A 106 7.37 36.11 -1.20
C ALA A 106 7.85 34.66 -1.01
N PRO A 107 7.38 33.93 0.03
CA PRO A 107 7.71 32.53 0.21
C PRO A 107 7.40 31.75 -1.08
N PRO A 108 8.23 30.77 -1.48
CA PRO A 108 8.05 30.07 -2.73
C PRO A 108 6.66 29.45 -2.75
N SER A 109 5.82 29.93 -3.66
CA SER A 109 4.59 29.24 -4.02
C SER A 109 4.97 27.82 -4.42
N PRO A 110 4.26 26.78 -3.96
CA PRO A 110 4.58 25.40 -4.30
C PRO A 110 4.20 25.18 -5.77
N ILE A 111 5.11 25.54 -6.67
CA ILE A 111 5.08 25.18 -8.08
C ILE A 111 5.34 23.67 -8.10
N GLY A 112 4.28 22.87 -7.99
CA GLY A 112 4.35 21.40 -8.02
C GLY A 112 3.47 20.64 -7.03
N ALA A 113 2.70 21.32 -6.16
CA ALA A 113 1.73 20.63 -5.32
C ALA A 113 0.39 20.48 -6.07
N LEU A 114 -0.01 19.24 -6.34
CA LEU A 114 -1.32 18.91 -6.92
C LEU A 114 -2.37 18.87 -5.80
N TYR A 115 -3.52 19.50 -6.03
CA TYR A 115 -4.59 19.60 -5.03
C TYR A 115 -5.90 19.09 -5.59
N CYS A 116 -6.58 18.21 -4.87
CA CYS A 116 -8.00 17.93 -5.10
C CYS A 116 -8.86 18.66 -4.06
N THR A 117 -10.02 19.13 -4.50
CA THR A 117 -10.98 19.83 -3.62
C THR A 117 -12.22 18.98 -3.44
N ILE A 118 -12.62 18.79 -2.19
CA ILE A 118 -13.88 18.13 -1.83
C ILE A 118 -14.81 19.18 -1.25
N ASP A 119 -16.02 19.25 -1.79
CA ASP A 119 -17.11 20.05 -1.23
C ASP A 119 -17.92 19.17 -0.27
N VAL A 120 -17.98 19.58 1.00
CA VAL A 120 -18.74 18.87 2.05
C VAL A 120 -20.09 19.51 2.33
N SER A 121 -20.51 20.54 1.59
CA SER A 121 -21.82 21.20 1.77
C SER A 121 -23.03 20.27 1.59
N ARG A 122 -22.85 19.11 0.94
CA ARG A 122 -23.93 18.14 0.65
C ARG A 122 -24.02 16.99 1.65
N THR A 123 -23.11 16.88 2.62
CA THR A 123 -23.14 15.79 3.60
C THR A 123 -24.11 16.13 4.73
N GLU A 124 -25.22 15.38 4.85
CA GLU A 124 -26.28 15.59 5.86
C GLU A 124 -25.88 15.22 7.30
N GLY A 125 -24.81 15.83 7.81
CA GLY A 125 -24.32 15.62 9.16
C GLY A 125 -23.62 16.85 9.70
N ASP A 126 -24.21 17.47 10.73
CA ASP A 126 -23.72 18.62 11.52
C ASP A 126 -22.39 19.25 11.04
N ASP A 127 -22.54 20.12 10.02
CA ASP A 127 -21.48 20.83 9.26
C ASP A 127 -20.46 21.58 10.11
N ALA A 128 -20.77 21.86 11.38
CA ALA A 128 -19.89 22.55 12.30
C ALA A 128 -18.82 21.65 12.92
N ARG A 129 -18.98 20.32 12.86
CA ARG A 129 -18.15 19.36 13.64
C ARG A 129 -17.22 18.48 12.80
N CYS A 130 -17.35 18.48 11.48
CA CYS A 130 -16.46 17.74 10.59
C CYS A 130 -15.05 18.37 10.59
N SER A 131 -14.25 17.98 11.58
CA SER A 131 -12.85 18.39 11.68
C SER A 131 -12.08 17.86 10.47
N ALA A 132 -11.00 18.55 10.08
CA ALA A 132 -10.10 18.05 9.04
C ALA A 132 -9.55 16.65 9.35
N GLY A 133 -9.47 16.28 10.65
CA GLY A 133 -9.12 14.94 11.11
C GLY A 133 -10.19 13.90 10.80
N ALA A 134 -11.46 14.19 11.10
CA ALA A 134 -12.58 13.29 10.78
C ALA A 134 -12.69 13.03 9.27
N ILE A 135 -12.58 14.09 8.47
CA ILE A 135 -12.62 14.01 7.00
C ILE A 135 -11.45 13.18 6.49
N ARG A 136 -10.24 13.40 7.04
CA ARG A 136 -9.08 12.57 6.73
C ARG A 136 -9.37 11.09 7.01
N THR A 137 -9.89 10.75 8.18
CA THR A 137 -10.18 9.35 8.54
C THR A 137 -11.18 8.72 7.58
N THR A 138 -12.27 9.40 7.25
CA THR A 138 -13.31 8.88 6.34
C THR A 138 -12.78 8.70 4.92
N VAL A 139 -12.11 9.71 4.37
CA VAL A 139 -11.62 9.65 2.99
C VAL A 139 -10.45 8.66 2.88
N GLU A 140 -9.51 8.64 3.82
CA GLU A 140 -8.43 7.64 3.83
C GLU A 140 -8.98 6.23 4.05
N GLY A 141 -9.99 6.04 4.90
CA GLY A 141 -10.61 4.73 5.09
C GLY A 141 -11.19 4.15 3.80
N GLY A 142 -11.94 4.97 3.04
CA GLY A 142 -12.46 4.55 1.74
C GLY A 142 -11.36 4.18 0.75
N VAL A 143 -10.30 4.98 0.67
CA VAL A 143 -9.18 4.71 -0.25
C VAL A 143 -8.36 3.48 0.18
N ARG A 144 -8.13 3.26 1.48
CA ARG A 144 -7.43 2.06 1.98
C ARG A 144 -8.15 0.77 1.58
N SER A 145 -9.48 0.74 1.70
CA SER A 145 -10.30 -0.42 1.32
C SER A 145 -10.30 -0.66 -0.19
N GLU A 146 -10.27 0.41 -0.99
CA GLU A 146 -10.31 0.31 -2.45
C GLU A 146 -8.94 -0.03 -3.09
N LEU A 147 -7.84 0.43 -2.49
CA LEU A 147 -6.47 0.15 -2.95
C LEU A 147 -5.82 -1.08 -2.29
N ASP A 148 -6.53 -1.76 -1.38
CA ASP A 148 -5.99 -2.83 -0.52
C ASP A 148 -4.65 -2.44 0.14
N ASN A 149 -4.53 -1.17 0.52
CA ASN A 149 -3.32 -0.62 1.12
C ASN A 149 -3.65 -0.03 2.51
N PRO A 150 -3.44 -0.78 3.60
CA PRO A 150 -3.85 -0.36 4.93
C PRO A 150 -3.05 0.85 5.47
N THR A 151 -1.88 1.11 4.90
CA THR A 151 -0.98 2.20 5.32
C THR A 151 -1.19 3.50 4.55
N TRP A 152 -2.07 3.49 3.55
CA TRP A 152 -2.30 4.64 2.68
C TRP A 152 -2.83 5.85 3.46
N ARG A 153 -2.31 7.04 3.12
CA ARG A 153 -2.67 8.31 3.78
C ARG A 153 -2.42 9.52 2.90
N TRP A 154 -3.22 10.56 3.06
CA TRP A 154 -3.04 11.82 2.33
C TRP A 154 -1.84 12.62 2.83
N ARG A 155 -1.16 13.36 1.94
CA ARG A 155 -0.05 14.26 2.31
C ARG A 155 -0.54 15.36 3.25
N ALA A 156 -1.62 16.04 2.87
CA ALA A 156 -2.27 17.02 3.74
C ALA A 156 -3.77 17.09 3.44
N VAL A 157 -4.55 17.36 4.49
CA VAL A 157 -5.97 17.68 4.40
C VAL A 157 -6.16 19.00 5.14
N THR A 158 -6.60 20.02 4.43
CA THR A 158 -6.71 21.39 4.93
C THR A 158 -8.10 21.93 4.68
N ARG A 159 -8.66 22.63 5.67
CA ARG A 159 -9.92 23.34 5.51
C ARG A 159 -9.63 24.70 4.86
N ASP A 160 -10.41 25.06 3.85
CA ASP A 160 -10.23 26.35 3.20
C ASP A 160 -10.65 27.50 4.13
N PRO A 161 -9.78 28.49 4.41
CA PRO A 161 -10.11 29.62 5.28
C PRO A 161 -11.26 30.48 4.74
N LYS A 162 -11.45 30.50 3.40
CA LYS A 162 -12.48 31.31 2.73
C LYS A 162 -13.81 30.57 2.58
N ASN A 163 -13.79 29.24 2.57
CA ASN A 163 -14.99 28.43 2.50
C ASN A 163 -14.85 27.21 3.42
N PRO A 164 -15.44 27.25 4.63
CA PRO A 164 -15.38 26.15 5.59
C PRO A 164 -15.97 24.82 5.08
N HIS A 165 -16.81 24.84 4.04
CA HIS A 165 -17.34 23.62 3.39
C HIS A 165 -16.42 23.09 2.28
N ARG A 166 -15.32 23.78 1.96
CA ARG A 166 -14.34 23.33 0.98
C ARG A 166 -13.10 22.79 1.69
N ILE A 167 -12.80 21.53 1.42
CA ILE A 167 -11.59 20.86 1.90
C ILE A 167 -10.61 20.73 0.74
N ARG A 168 -9.36 21.12 0.97
CA ARG A 168 -8.25 20.95 0.04
C ARG A 168 -7.39 19.79 0.51
N ILE A 169 -7.19 18.82 -0.36
CA ILE A 169 -6.30 17.68 -0.16
C ILE A 169 -5.09 17.88 -1.06
N THR A 170 -3.90 17.68 -0.51
CA THR A 170 -2.64 17.70 -1.27
C THR A 170 -2.26 16.27 -1.65
N CYS A 171 -2.05 16.00 -2.93
CA CYS A 171 -1.59 14.71 -3.44
C CYS A 171 -0.06 14.61 -3.40
N ARG A 172 0.49 13.39 -3.43
CA ARG A 172 1.95 13.18 -3.45
C ARG A 172 2.54 13.31 -4.85
N ASP A 173 1.81 12.79 -5.83
CA ASP A 173 2.18 12.73 -7.25
C ASP A 173 0.96 12.85 -8.16
N GLU A 174 1.21 12.94 -9.47
CA GLU A 174 0.19 13.07 -10.51
C GLU A 174 -0.67 11.81 -10.65
N SER A 175 -0.09 10.63 -10.39
CA SER A 175 -0.83 9.36 -10.46
C SER A 175 -1.89 9.29 -9.36
N GLU A 176 -1.57 9.66 -8.12
CA GLU A 176 -2.52 9.77 -7.00
C GLU A 176 -3.60 10.82 -7.28
N TYR A 177 -3.21 11.96 -7.87
CA TYR A 177 -4.15 13.00 -8.26
C TYR A 177 -5.16 12.49 -9.31
N GLU A 178 -4.68 11.88 -10.38
CA GLU A 178 -5.50 11.30 -11.45
C GLU A 178 -6.38 10.14 -10.96
N GLU A 179 -5.81 9.23 -10.16
CA GLU A 179 -6.47 8.08 -9.55
C GLU A 179 -7.66 8.52 -8.70
N VAL A 180 -7.49 9.59 -7.91
CA VAL A 180 -8.53 10.08 -7.01
C VAL A 180 -9.49 11.02 -7.71
N VAL A 181 -9.06 11.90 -8.61
CA VAL A 181 -9.98 12.76 -9.39
C VAL A 181 -10.89 11.91 -10.27
N LYS A 182 -10.35 10.90 -10.97
CA LYS A 182 -11.17 9.98 -11.78
C LYS A 182 -12.16 9.16 -10.97
N ARG A 183 -11.87 8.87 -9.69
CA ARG A 183 -12.72 8.03 -8.83
C ARG A 183 -13.73 8.84 -8.02
N MET A 184 -13.32 9.98 -7.48
CA MET A 184 -14.22 10.92 -6.78
C MET A 184 -15.17 11.62 -7.75
N GLY A 185 -14.75 11.85 -9.00
CA GLY A 185 -15.64 12.33 -10.07
C GLY A 185 -16.67 11.31 -10.55
N LYS A 186 -16.50 10.01 -10.23
CA LYS A 186 -17.46 8.93 -10.55
C LYS A 186 -18.51 8.69 -9.47
N ARG A 187 -18.41 9.35 -8.31
CA ARG A 187 -19.37 9.23 -7.21
C ARG A 187 -20.35 10.43 -7.18
N SER A 188 -20.64 11.00 -8.36
CA SER A 188 -21.68 12.02 -8.57
C SER A 188 -22.88 11.45 -9.31
#